data_AF-A0A915YR44-F1
#
_entry.id   AF-A0A915YR44-F1
#
_cell.length_a   1.000
_cell.length_b   1.000
_cell.length_c   1.000
_cell.angle_alpha   90.00
_cell.angle_beta   90.00
_cell.angle_gamma   90.00
#
_symmetry.space_group_name_H-M   'P 1'
#
loop_
_entity.id
_entity.type
_entity.pdbx_description
1 polymer ?
#
loop_
_entity_poly.entity_id
_entity_poly.type
_entity_poly.pdbx_seq_one_letter_code
_entity_poly.pdbx_strand_id
1 'polypeptide(L)'
;MQSQANAEPIPKSILVVGKIRGYIDCEDCKKRRCMYSDKFLNSDEQQDFQQVLESYSYSCGAPIFPDDHYLKEVVFVRTRINCDSPIEVLYYSSCKSENYPICYYCGESEGLVAPPESLK
;
A
#
# COMPACT_ATOMS: atom_id res chain seq x y z
N MET A 1 -5.08 23.19 22.56
CA MET A 1 -5.27 23.06 21.10
C MET A 1 -4.13 22.18 20.58
N GLN A 2 -4.34 20.88 20.43
CA GLN A 2 -3.32 19.97 19.92
C GLN A 2 -3.92 19.07 18.82
N SER A 3 -3.03 18.67 17.90
CA SER A 3 -3.12 17.56 16.94
C SER A 3 -4.08 17.68 15.75
N GLN A 4 -3.80 18.59 14.81
CA GLN A 4 -4.14 18.38 13.39
C GLN A 4 -2.92 18.27 12.47
N ALA A 5 -1.71 18.59 12.95
CA ALA A 5 -0.50 18.56 12.13
C ALA A 5 -0.05 17.16 11.68
N ASN A 6 -0.60 16.08 12.28
CA ASN A 6 -0.16 14.70 12.06
C ASN A 6 -1.09 13.82 11.20
N ALA A 7 -2.17 14.37 10.65
CA ALA A 7 -3.14 13.59 9.87
C ALA A 7 -2.66 13.33 8.44
N GLU A 8 -2.66 12.08 7.99
CA GLU A 8 -2.43 11.69 6.58
C GLU A 8 -3.14 12.66 5.62
N PRO A 9 -2.46 13.16 4.57
CA PRO A 9 -3.07 14.10 3.63
C PRO A 9 -4.18 13.45 2.79
N ILE A 10 -4.30 12.12 2.85
CA ILE A 10 -5.33 11.34 2.17
C ILE A 10 -6.60 11.23 3.04
N PRO A 11 -7.81 11.23 2.43
CA PRO A 11 -9.07 11.10 3.17
C PRO A 11 -9.11 9.79 3.98
N LYS A 12 -9.39 9.85 5.28
CA LYS A 12 -9.42 8.66 6.15
C LYS A 12 -10.42 7.59 5.68
N SER A 13 -11.48 7.98 4.99
CA SER A 13 -12.48 7.07 4.40
C SER A 13 -11.90 6.12 3.35
N ILE A 14 -10.74 6.45 2.77
CA ILE A 14 -10.09 5.63 1.75
C ILE A 14 -9.22 4.51 2.33
N LEU A 15 -8.79 4.63 3.59
CA LEU A 15 -7.91 3.68 4.26
C LEU A 15 -8.71 2.49 4.82
N VAL A 16 -9.37 1.75 3.93
CA VAL A 16 -10.15 0.55 4.27
C VAL A 16 -9.90 -0.56 3.24
N VAL A 17 -10.11 -1.81 3.65
CA VAL A 17 -9.79 -3.01 2.83
C VAL A 17 -10.43 -2.94 1.43
N GLY A 18 -11.71 -2.58 1.35
CA GLY A 18 -12.45 -2.52 0.08
C GLY A 18 -11.95 -1.46 -0.90
N LYS A 19 -11.05 -0.57 -0.48
CA LYS A 19 -10.46 0.48 -1.31
C LYS A 19 -9.03 0.15 -1.76
N ILE A 20 -8.44 -0.95 -1.30
CA ILE A 20 -7.14 -1.41 -1.80
C ILE A 20 -7.28 -1.82 -3.28
N ARG A 21 -6.42 -1.31 -4.15
CA ARG A 21 -6.38 -1.63 -5.59
C ARG A 21 -5.15 -2.42 -6.01
N GLY A 22 -4.07 -2.33 -5.26
CA GLY A 22 -2.87 -3.11 -5.50
C GLY A 22 -1.82 -2.82 -4.44
N TYR A 23 -0.60 -3.25 -4.73
CA TYR A 23 0.55 -3.09 -3.84
C TYR A 23 1.79 -2.60 -4.57
N ILE A 24 2.62 -1.85 -3.86
CA ILE A 24 3.91 -1.35 -4.35
C ILE A 24 4.99 -1.69 -3.33
N ASP A 25 6.14 -2.14 -3.80
CA ASP A 25 7.25 -2.53 -2.93
C ASP A 25 8.23 -1.37 -2.79
N CYS A 26 8.64 -1.08 -1.56
CA CYS A 26 9.65 -0.07 -1.28
C CYS A 26 11.03 -0.54 -1.74
N GLU A 27 11.73 0.24 -2.56
CA GLU A 27 13.05 -0.13 -3.05
C GLU A 27 14.08 -0.20 -1.90
N ASP A 28 13.95 0.65 -0.88
CA ASP A 28 14.91 0.73 0.22
C ASP A 28 14.78 -0.39 1.26
N CYS A 29 13.54 -0.78 1.59
CA CYS A 29 13.28 -1.74 2.69
C CYS A 29 12.53 -3.00 2.26
N LYS A 30 12.17 -3.10 0.99
CA LYS A 30 11.44 -4.22 0.36
C LYS A 30 10.05 -4.53 0.96
N LYS A 31 9.59 -3.73 1.93
CA LYS A 31 8.23 -3.81 2.47
C LYS A 31 7.20 -3.42 1.42
N ARG A 32 6.17 -4.26 1.31
CA ARG A 32 4.98 -4.04 0.48
C ARG A 32 4.03 -3.03 1.10
N ARG A 33 3.58 -2.06 0.32
CA ARG A 33 2.68 -0.97 0.72
C ARG A 33 1.36 -1.03 -0.04
N CYS A 34 0.27 -0.70 0.66
CA CYS A 34 -1.06 -0.73 0.08
C CYS A 34 -1.33 0.52 -0.75
N MET A 35 -1.86 0.33 -1.96
CA MET A 35 -2.37 1.41 -2.81
C MET A 35 -3.90 1.41 -2.79
N TYR A 36 -4.49 2.59 -2.60
CA TYR A 36 -5.92 2.77 -2.39
C TYR A 36 -6.55 3.61 -3.51
N SER A 37 -7.81 3.34 -3.85
CA SER A 37 -8.63 4.22 -4.70
C SER A 37 -10.10 4.08 -4.33
N ASP A 38 -10.85 5.18 -4.47
CA ASP A 38 -12.28 5.18 -4.19
C ASP A 38 -13.07 4.36 -5.22
N LYS A 39 -12.62 4.40 -6.48
CA LYS A 39 -13.20 3.68 -7.62
C LYS A 39 -12.35 2.48 -8.02
N PHE A 40 -12.91 1.58 -8.81
CA PHE A 40 -12.09 0.64 -9.57
C PHE A 40 -11.47 1.38 -10.76
N LEU A 41 -10.21 1.07 -11.06
CA LEU A 41 -9.54 1.61 -12.24
C LEU A 41 -10.15 0.96 -13.48
N ASN A 42 -10.42 1.77 -14.51
CA ASN A 42 -10.76 1.21 -15.83
C ASN A 42 -9.50 0.65 -16.52
N SER A 43 -9.66 0.01 -17.68
CA SER A 43 -8.56 -0.65 -18.38
C SER A 43 -7.40 0.29 -18.71
N ASP A 44 -7.69 1.51 -19.16
CA ASP A 44 -6.68 2.50 -19.54
C ASP A 44 -5.95 3.02 -18.29
N GLU A 45 -6.72 3.35 -17.23
CA GLU A 45 -6.16 3.77 -15.94
C GLU A 45 -5.29 2.67 -15.31
N GLN A 46 -5.69 1.41 -15.44
CA GLN A 46 -4.92 0.27 -14.96
C GLN A 46 -3.63 0.13 -15.75
N GLN A 47 -3.65 0.34 -17.08
CA GLN A 47 -2.45 0.28 -17.91
C GLN A 47 -1.46 1.39 -17.55
N ASP A 48 -1.92 2.64 -17.50
CA ASP A 48 -1.09 3.79 -17.11
C ASP A 48 -0.52 3.60 -15.70
N PHE A 49 -1.34 3.07 -14.79
CA PHE A 49 -0.91 2.75 -13.44
C PHE A 49 0.22 1.73 -13.41
N GLN A 50 0.10 0.61 -14.13
CA GLN A 50 1.16 -0.40 -14.19
C GLN A 50 2.46 0.18 -14.78
N GLN A 51 2.36 1.01 -15.83
CA GLN A 51 3.53 1.66 -16.42
C GLN A 51 4.28 2.55 -15.41
N VAL A 52 3.56 3.26 -14.54
CA VAL A 52 4.18 4.04 -13.46
C VAL A 52 4.85 3.12 -12.45
N LEU A 53 4.19 2.04 -12.03
CA LEU A 53 4.77 1.10 -11.06
C LEU A 53 6.05 0.42 -11.57
N GLU A 54 6.13 0.12 -12.87
CA GLU A 54 7.30 -0.52 -13.48
C GLU A 54 8.49 0.44 -13.65
N SER A 55 8.23 1.75 -13.78
CA SER A 55 9.27 2.76 -14.03
C SER A 55 9.69 3.54 -12.79
N TYR A 56 8.88 3.54 -11.73
CA TYR A 56 9.10 4.34 -10.54
C TYR A 56 9.76 3.54 -9.41
N SER A 57 10.92 4.01 -8.96
CA SER A 57 11.57 3.50 -7.75
C SER A 57 10.94 4.13 -6.51
N TYR A 58 10.03 3.39 -5.87
CA TYR A 58 9.27 3.88 -4.72
C TYR A 58 10.03 3.76 -3.40
N SER A 59 9.96 4.80 -2.58
CA SER A 59 10.41 4.81 -1.19
C SER A 59 9.22 5.06 -0.25
N CYS A 60 9.22 4.43 0.94
CA CYS A 60 8.16 4.60 1.92
C CYS A 60 7.90 6.07 2.24
N GLY A 61 6.64 6.49 2.14
CA GLY A 61 6.23 7.87 2.41
C GLY A 61 6.24 8.80 1.19
N ALA A 62 6.86 8.38 0.07
CA ALA A 62 6.86 9.17 -1.16
C ALA A 62 5.50 9.10 -1.88
N PRO A 63 5.10 10.15 -2.61
CA PRO A 63 4.00 10.06 -3.58
C PRO A 63 4.42 9.15 -4.75
N ILE A 64 3.48 8.39 -5.32
CA ILE A 64 3.77 7.49 -6.47
C ILE A 64 3.77 8.25 -7.80
N PHE A 65 2.95 9.30 -7.89
CA PHE A 65 2.76 10.06 -9.12
C PHE A 65 3.37 11.45 -9.01
N PRO A 66 3.90 12.01 -10.12
CA PRO A 66 4.27 13.41 -10.16
C PRO A 66 3.02 14.30 -10.04
N ASP A 67 3.25 15.58 -9.71
CA ASP A 67 2.20 16.50 -9.33
C ASP A 67 1.17 16.81 -10.42
N ASP A 68 1.54 16.61 -11.68
CA ASP A 68 0.77 16.86 -12.90
C ASP A 68 0.08 15.60 -13.46
N HIS A 69 0.29 14.43 -12.86
CA HIS A 69 -0.32 13.19 -13.34
C HIS A 69 -1.77 13.06 -12.89
N TYR A 70 -2.68 12.77 -13.82
CA TYR A 70 -4.12 12.72 -13.52
C TYR A 70 -4.51 11.64 -12.49
N LEU A 71 -3.75 10.54 -12.39
CA LEU A 71 -3.96 9.49 -11.37
C LEU A 71 -3.58 9.90 -9.95
N LYS A 72 -2.86 11.01 -9.74
CA LYS A 72 -2.44 11.48 -8.41
C LYS A 72 -3.61 11.69 -7.44
N GLU A 73 -4.76 12.11 -7.95
CA GLU A 73 -5.99 12.31 -7.16
C GLU A 73 -6.92 11.09 -7.19
N VAL A 74 -6.52 10.01 -7.86
CA VAL A 74 -7.30 8.78 -8.02
C VAL A 74 -6.73 7.65 -7.18
N VAL A 75 -5.40 7.49 -7.18
CA VAL A 75 -4.69 6.41 -6.50
C VAL A 75 -3.77 6.99 -5.44
N PHE A 76 -3.86 6.43 -4.24
CA PHE A 76 -3.24 6.97 -3.04
C PHE A 76 -2.37 5.92 -2.35
N VAL A 77 -1.28 6.39 -1.77
CA VAL A 77 -0.50 5.67 -0.76
C VAL A 77 -0.45 6.49 0.52
N ARG A 78 -0.13 5.81 1.61
CA ARG A 78 0.24 6.49 2.85
C ARG A 78 1.56 7.21 2.66
N THR A 79 1.58 8.50 2.94
CA THR A 79 2.80 9.32 2.83
C THR A 79 3.41 9.64 4.19
N ARG A 80 2.67 9.41 5.28
CA ARG A 80 3.17 9.55 6.67
C ARG A 80 3.66 8.22 7.24
N ILE A 81 4.46 7.51 6.47
CA ILE A 81 5.14 6.27 6.86
C ILE A 81 6.61 6.35 6.43
N ASN A 82 7.43 5.49 6.99
CA ASN A 82 8.84 5.34 6.65
C ASN A 82 9.20 3.85 6.59
N CYS A 83 10.47 3.54 6.29
CA CYS A 83 10.94 2.17 6.20
C CYS A 83 10.86 1.39 7.52
N ASP A 84 10.87 2.07 8.66
CA ASP A 84 10.70 1.43 9.98
C ASP A 84 9.24 1.13 10.31
N SER A 85 8.30 1.74 9.59
CA SER A 85 6.87 1.52 9.80
C SER A 85 6.51 0.07 9.45
N PRO A 86 5.65 -0.60 10.25
CA PRO A 86 5.19 -1.95 9.95
C PRO A 86 4.33 -1.96 8.67
N ILE A 87 4.09 -3.16 8.14
CA ILE A 87 3.12 -3.38 7.07
C ILE A 87 1.73 -2.93 7.54
N GLU A 88 0.95 -2.36 6.64
CA GLU A 88 -0.42 -1.94 6.94
C GLU A 88 -1.28 -3.15 7.35
N VAL A 89 -1.97 -3.06 8.49
CA VAL A 89 -2.85 -4.13 9.01
C VAL A 89 -3.89 -4.56 7.96
N LEU A 90 -4.34 -3.62 7.12
CA LEU A 90 -5.31 -3.87 6.06
C LEU A 90 -4.79 -4.82 4.98
N TYR A 91 -3.47 -4.97 4.81
CA TYR A 91 -2.86 -5.98 3.95
C TYR A 91 -3.38 -7.38 4.33
N TYR A 92 -3.31 -7.73 5.61
CA TYR A 92 -3.70 -9.05 6.13
C TYR A 92 -5.21 -9.29 6.10
N SER A 93 -6.00 -8.21 6.12
CA SER A 93 -7.46 -8.30 5.99
C SER A 93 -7.92 -8.30 4.54
N SER A 94 -7.04 -7.96 3.59
CA SER A 94 -7.36 -8.01 2.18
C SER A 94 -7.21 -9.43 1.65
N CYS A 95 -8.27 -9.97 1.05
CA CYS A 95 -8.26 -11.29 0.43
C CYS A 95 -7.87 -11.21 -1.05
N LYS A 96 -6.90 -10.35 -1.41
CA LYS A 96 -6.41 -10.26 -2.79
C LYS A 96 -5.57 -11.49 -3.12
N SER A 97 -5.68 -11.99 -4.35
CA SER A 97 -4.92 -13.15 -4.84
C SER A 97 -3.41 -12.93 -4.89
N GLU A 98 -2.97 -11.66 -4.98
CA GLU A 98 -1.56 -11.25 -4.96
C GLU A 98 -0.94 -11.32 -3.56
N ASN A 99 -1.74 -11.54 -2.52
CA ASN A 99 -1.25 -11.60 -1.15
C ASN A 99 -0.58 -12.94 -0.87
N TYR A 100 0.52 -12.85 -0.14
CA TYR A 100 1.25 -13.98 0.39
C TYR A 100 1.61 -13.68 1.85
N PRO A 101 1.84 -14.71 2.68
CA PRO A 101 2.17 -14.48 4.08
C PRO A 101 3.50 -13.71 4.17
N ILE A 102 3.47 -12.59 4.88
CA ILE A 102 4.64 -11.76 5.21
C ILE A 102 4.59 -11.38 6.69
N CYS A 103 5.74 -11.09 7.28
CA CYS A 103 5.83 -10.59 8.65
C CYS A 103 5.28 -9.17 8.75
N TYR A 104 4.45 -8.92 9.77
CA TYR A 104 3.90 -7.58 10.05
C TYR A 104 4.97 -6.51 10.24
N TYR A 105 6.09 -6.83 10.89
CA TYR A 105 7.09 -5.84 11.26
C TYR A 105 8.14 -5.62 10.17
N CYS A 106 8.66 -6.69 9.56
CA CYS A 106 9.76 -6.60 8.60
C CYS A 106 9.36 -6.82 7.14
N GLY A 107 8.20 -7.42 6.86
CA GLY A 107 7.77 -7.75 5.50
C GLY A 107 8.40 -9.03 4.92
N GLU A 108 9.24 -9.73 5.67
CA GLU A 108 9.84 -11.00 5.24
C GLU A 108 8.79 -12.10 5.07
N SER A 109 8.88 -12.85 3.97
CA SER A 109 8.06 -14.04 3.71
C SER A 109 8.69 -15.34 4.20
N GLU A 110 10.02 -15.35 4.37
CA GLU A 110 10.77 -16.54 4.75
C GLU A 110 10.80 -16.74 6.27
N GLY A 111 10.82 -18.00 6.71
CA GLY A 111 10.92 -18.34 8.12
C GLY A 111 9.65 -18.06 8.94
N LEU A 112 8.51 -17.81 8.28
CA LEU A 112 7.23 -17.68 8.95
C LEU A 112 6.80 -19.02 9.54
N VAL A 113 6.38 -19.00 10.81
CA VAL A 113 5.87 -20.19 11.49
C VAL A 113 4.47 -20.49 10.95
N ALA A 114 4.26 -21.73 10.51
CA ALA A 114 2.93 -22.16 10.08
C ALA A 114 1.94 -22.02 11.25
N PRO A 115 0.70 -21.54 11.01
CA PRO A 115 -0.32 -21.54 12.04
C PRO A 115 -0.47 -22.95 12.60
N PRO A 116 -0.60 -23.12 13.93
CA PRO A 116 -0.83 -24.43 14.52
C PRO A 116 -2.09 -25.05 13.91
N GLU A 117 -2.05 -26.35 13.64
CA GLU A 117 -3.13 -27.08 12.97
C GLU A 117 -4.49 -26.99 13.68
N SER A 118 -4.48 -26.66 14.98
CA SER A 118 -5.68 -26.44 15.78
C SER A 118 -6.49 -25.19 15.41
N LEU A 119 -5.98 -24.33 14.52
CA LEU A 119 -6.66 -23.14 14.01
C LEU A 119 -7.19 -23.31 12.58
N LYS A 120 -7.07 -24.50 11.98
CA LYS A 120 -7.66 -24.82 10.67
C LYS A 120 -9.12 -25.22 10.77
#